data_AF-A0A161S6T8-F1
#
_entry.id   AF-A0A161S6T8-F1
#
_cell.length_a   1.000
_cell.length_b   1.000
_cell.length_c   1.000
_cell.angle_alpha   90.00
_cell.angle_beta   90.00
_cell.angle_gamma   90.00
#
_symmetry.space_group_name_H-M   'P 1'
#
loop_
_entity.id
_entity.type
_entity.pdbx_description
1 polymer ?
#
loop_
_entity_poly.entity_id
_entity_poly.type
_entity_poly.pdbx_seq_one_letter_code
_entity_poly.pdbx_strand_id
1 'polypeptide(L)'
;MVKELSKQRKDTVFTRYFNLSFPVDSVYRWTQVVKYAGKSLDNDQYLLRTKVYKIDNETGKLYKWTESSRTLLDKKGKKEKYVSRILLKDGSVQEYKNDKGKKSMVCIDNKGNKINDKGCLLYTHSKFPLHKMETISDLIKQQLTNVVYSYSGRLPSYLLVNLEADYATKKWYVSFEFSKGYAVNQNIYLDLVTSVLSALGSVKLEDYHFNKDIKGNYYNHMFGLPITFVNSK
;
A
#
# COMPACT_ATOMS: atom_id res chain seq x y z
N MET A 1 5.16 8.48 13.69
CA MET A 1 5.96 9.31 12.76
C MET A 1 5.43 10.72 12.50
N VAL A 2 4.40 10.98 11.65
CA VAL A 2 4.04 12.36 11.25
C VAL A 2 3.70 13.29 12.43
N LYS A 3 2.92 12.78 13.40
CA LYS A 3 2.61 13.50 14.64
C LYS A 3 3.85 13.73 15.52
N GLU A 4 4.81 12.81 15.52
CA GLU A 4 6.07 12.96 16.28
C GLU A 4 6.96 14.03 15.64
N LEU A 5 7.12 14.00 14.32
CA LEU A 5 7.86 15.03 13.57
C LEU A 5 7.23 16.41 13.77
N SER A 6 5.90 16.50 13.77
CA SER A 6 5.20 17.75 14.07
C SER A 6 5.42 18.25 15.50
N LYS A 7 5.49 17.36 16.50
CA LYS A 7 5.79 17.75 17.90
C LYS A 7 7.19 18.34 18.04
N GLN A 8 8.14 17.92 17.20
CA GLN A 8 9.52 18.42 17.25
C GLN A 8 9.64 19.88 16.76
N ARG A 9 8.67 20.38 15.96
CA ARG A 9 8.63 21.76 15.42
C ARG A 9 9.92 22.23 14.75
N LYS A 10 10.65 21.30 14.15
CA LYS A 10 11.90 21.58 13.45
C LYS A 10 11.79 21.16 12.00
N ASP A 11 12.45 21.92 11.15
CA ASP A 11 12.64 21.52 9.77
C ASP A 11 13.41 20.20 9.76
N THR A 12 12.89 19.23 9.02
CA THR A 12 13.37 17.86 9.05
C THR A 12 13.53 17.36 7.62
N VAL A 13 14.68 16.81 7.28
CA VAL A 13 14.88 16.11 6.01
C VAL A 13 15.51 14.77 6.31
N PHE A 14 14.87 13.69 5.87
CA PHE A 14 15.42 12.34 6.01
C PHE A 14 14.88 11.41 4.93
N THR A 15 15.60 10.31 4.73
CA THR A 15 15.25 9.27 3.77
C THR A 15 15.05 7.96 4.53
N ARG A 16 14.05 7.16 4.13
CA ARG A 16 13.89 5.79 4.59
C ARG A 16 13.77 4.85 3.41
N TYR A 17 14.36 3.67 3.56
CA TYR A 17 14.34 2.61 2.57
C TYR A 17 13.38 1.51 3.02
N PHE A 18 12.69 0.92 2.06
CA PHE A 18 11.68 -0.10 2.32
C PHE A 18 11.86 -1.27 1.35
N ASN A 19 11.68 -2.48 1.85
CA ASN A 19 11.35 -3.63 1.02
C ASN A 19 9.86 -3.89 1.15
N LEU A 20 9.11 -3.66 0.07
CA LEU A 20 7.64 -3.61 0.09
C LEU A 20 7.17 -2.61 1.14
N SER A 21 6.49 -3.07 2.20
CA SER A 21 5.96 -2.25 3.30
C SER A 21 6.91 -2.18 4.51
N PHE A 22 8.00 -2.95 4.53
CA PHE A 22 8.88 -3.07 5.69
C PHE A 22 10.07 -2.11 5.59
N PRO A 23 10.32 -1.27 6.61
CA PRO A 23 11.52 -0.45 6.65
C PRO A 23 12.77 -1.34 6.74
N VAL A 24 13.81 -0.98 6.00
CA VAL A 24 15.10 -1.67 6.03
C VAL A 24 16.23 -0.67 6.25
N ASP A 25 17.22 -1.07 7.03
CA ASP A 25 18.40 -0.25 7.30
C ASP A 25 19.45 -0.34 6.17
N SER A 26 19.35 -1.38 5.33
CA SER A 26 20.30 -1.65 4.25
C SER A 26 19.80 -1.16 2.89
N VAL A 27 20.68 -0.45 2.17
CA VAL A 27 20.47 -0.01 0.79
C VAL A 27 20.62 -1.13 -0.26
N TYR A 28 20.83 -2.39 0.14
CA TYR A 28 20.99 -3.50 -0.80
C TYR A 28 19.71 -4.31 -1.05
N ARG A 29 18.69 -4.17 -0.20
CA ARG A 29 17.47 -5.01 -0.24
C ARG A 29 16.17 -4.21 -0.40
N TRP A 30 16.26 -2.91 -0.63
CA TRP A 30 15.09 -2.07 -0.75
C TRP A 30 14.54 -2.11 -2.17
N THR A 31 13.22 -1.97 -2.27
CA THR A 31 12.47 -1.83 -3.52
C THR A 31 11.79 -0.46 -3.61
N GLN A 32 11.71 0.26 -2.49
CA GLN A 32 11.17 1.61 -2.41
C GLN A 32 12.03 2.51 -1.52
N VAL A 33 12.12 3.79 -1.90
CA VAL A 33 12.76 4.83 -1.09
C VAL A 33 11.80 6.00 -0.91
N VAL A 34 11.64 6.44 0.34
CA VAL A 34 10.77 7.54 0.70
C VAL A 34 11.61 8.69 1.23
N LYS A 35 11.54 9.83 0.55
CA LYS A 35 12.16 11.08 0.98
C LYS A 35 11.14 11.91 1.72
N TYR A 36 11.46 12.32 2.94
CA TYR A 36 10.63 13.14 3.81
C TYR A 36 11.22 14.53 3.93
N ALA A 37 10.37 15.55 3.84
CA ALA A 37 10.72 16.93 4.12
C ALA A 37 9.62 17.56 4.98
N GLY A 38 9.95 17.88 6.22
CA GLY A 38 9.10 18.56 7.18
C GLY A 38 9.51 20.02 7.30
N LYS A 39 8.54 20.91 7.40
CA LYS A 39 8.76 22.34 7.61
C LYS A 39 7.79 22.85 8.67
N SER A 40 8.32 23.51 9.70
CA SER A 40 7.47 24.26 10.63
C SER A 40 6.91 25.49 9.92
N LEU A 41 5.62 25.74 10.10
CA LEU A 41 4.93 26.90 9.55
C LEU A 41 4.45 27.79 10.70
N ASP A 42 3.96 28.98 10.36
CA ASP A 42 3.35 29.89 11.32
C ASP A 42 2.08 29.31 11.95
N ASN A 43 1.60 29.91 13.04
CA ASN A 43 0.35 29.55 13.71
C ASN A 43 0.29 28.07 14.13
N ASP A 44 1.42 27.52 14.57
CA ASP A 44 1.56 26.14 15.04
C ASP A 44 1.20 25.07 13.99
N GLN A 45 1.35 25.42 12.71
CA GLN A 45 1.14 24.50 11.60
C GLN A 45 2.44 23.76 11.25
N TYR A 46 2.28 22.57 10.67
CA TYR A 46 3.42 21.77 10.23
C TYR A 46 3.13 21.13 8.88
N LEU A 47 4.02 21.34 7.92
CA LEU A 47 3.93 20.75 6.58
C LEU A 47 4.90 19.58 6.48
N LEU A 48 4.37 18.40 6.19
CA LEU A 48 5.16 17.24 5.80
C LEU A 48 4.95 16.94 4.31
N ARG A 49 6.03 16.85 3.57
CA ARG A 49 6.04 16.38 2.19
C ARG A 49 6.74 15.03 2.11
N THR A 50 6.19 14.13 1.30
CA THR A 50 6.82 12.85 0.98
C THR A 50 6.96 12.69 -0.53
N LYS A 51 8.06 12.08 -0.96
CA LYS A 51 8.26 11.61 -2.33
C LYS A 51 8.66 10.15 -2.25
N VAL A 52 7.87 9.28 -2.85
CA VAL A 52 8.14 7.84 -2.92
C VAL A 52 8.69 7.52 -4.31
N TYR A 53 9.81 6.83 -4.32
CA TYR A 53 10.41 6.29 -5.53
C TYR A 53 10.44 4.76 -5.42
N LYS A 54 10.26 4.10 -6.56
CA LYS A 54 10.33 2.65 -6.70
C LYS A 54 11.43 2.28 -7.68
N ILE A 55 12.03 1.12 -7.48
CA ILE A 55 12.90 0.51 -8.49
C ILE A 55 11.99 -0.05 -9.58
N ASP A 56 12.27 0.32 -10.82
CA ASP A 56 11.74 -0.34 -11.99
C ASP A 56 12.50 -1.66 -12.20
N ASN A 57 11.80 -2.79 -12.14
CA ASN A 57 12.45 -4.11 -12.18
C ASN A 57 13.07 -4.44 -13.55
N GLU A 58 12.62 -3.79 -14.63
CA GLU A 58 13.13 -4.04 -15.98
C GLU A 58 14.42 -3.25 -16.24
N THR A 59 14.45 -2.00 -15.79
CA THR A 59 15.56 -1.07 -16.07
C THR A 59 16.52 -0.87 -14.90
N GLY A 60 16.15 -1.31 -13.70
CA GLY A 60 16.87 -1.07 -12.45
C GLY A 60 16.87 0.40 -12.00
N LYS A 61 16.15 1.29 -12.70
CA LYS A 61 16.15 2.74 -12.44
C LYS A 61 15.08 3.12 -11.42
N LEU A 62 15.36 4.18 -10.68
CA LEU A 62 14.36 4.80 -9.81
C LEU A 62 13.37 5.62 -10.62
N TYR A 63 12.08 5.32 -10.46
CA TYR A 63 11.01 6.20 -10.94
C TYR A 63 10.24 6.77 -9.76
N LYS A 64 9.76 8.01 -9.91
CA LYS A 64 8.91 8.65 -8.91
C LYS A 64 7.51 8.04 -9.01
N TRP A 65 7.04 7.42 -7.94
CA TRP A 65 5.74 6.75 -7.92
C TRP A 65 4.65 7.64 -7.34
N THR A 66 4.88 8.22 -6.16
CA THR A 66 3.91 9.10 -5.52
C THR A 66 4.58 10.30 -4.87
N GLU A 67 3.80 11.37 -4.74
CA GLU A 67 4.15 12.51 -3.91
C GLU A 67 2.96 12.89 -3.04
N SER A 68 3.22 13.30 -1.80
CA SER A 68 2.16 13.78 -0.92
C SER A 68 2.60 14.99 -0.12
N SER A 69 1.63 15.79 0.26
CA SER A 69 1.79 16.88 1.21
C SER A 69 0.69 16.81 2.25
N ARG A 70 1.06 16.87 3.52
CA ARG A 70 0.15 16.94 4.66
C ARG A 70 0.47 18.18 5.48
N THR A 71 -0.51 19.06 5.63
CA THR A 71 -0.43 20.21 6.53
C THR A 71 -1.30 19.95 7.75
N LEU A 72 -0.69 19.82 8.93
CA LEU A 72 -1.40 19.82 10.19
C LEU A 72 -1.75 21.28 10.52
N LEU A 73 -3.04 21.54 10.74
CA LEU A 73 -3.58 22.88 10.96
C LEU A 73 -3.70 23.25 12.44
N ASP A 74 -3.41 22.31 13.35
CA ASP A 74 -3.41 22.54 14.80
C ASP A 74 -2.37 21.66 15.50
N LYS A 75 -1.93 22.08 16.72
CA LYS A 75 -0.97 21.35 17.56
C LYS A 75 -1.38 19.91 17.90
N LYS A 76 -2.70 19.64 17.92
CA LYS A 76 -3.26 18.34 18.31
C LYS A 76 -3.32 17.37 17.11
N GLY A 77 -3.09 17.86 15.90
CA GLY A 77 -3.23 17.13 14.63
C GLY A 77 -4.67 16.67 14.37
N LYS A 78 -5.67 17.42 14.84
CA LYS A 78 -7.09 17.08 14.63
C LYS A 78 -7.62 17.58 13.29
N LYS A 79 -7.10 18.71 12.80
CA LYS A 79 -7.39 19.26 11.48
C LYS A 79 -6.17 19.12 10.57
N GLU A 80 -6.37 18.53 9.39
CA GLU A 80 -5.32 18.40 8.39
C GLU A 80 -5.83 18.75 6.99
N LYS A 81 -4.92 19.25 6.17
CA LYS A 81 -5.03 19.24 4.71
C LYS A 81 -4.08 18.17 4.19
N TYR A 82 -4.57 17.33 3.29
CA TYR A 82 -3.77 16.29 2.67
C TYR A 82 -3.96 16.32 1.16
N VAL A 83 -2.85 16.27 0.43
CA VAL A 83 -2.82 16.12 -1.02
C VAL A 83 -1.91 14.94 -1.32
N SER A 84 -2.37 14.01 -2.15
CA SER A 84 -1.59 12.86 -2.62
C SER A 84 -1.70 12.79 -4.13
N ARG A 85 -0.58 12.55 -4.80
CA ARG A 85 -0.50 12.39 -6.25
C ARG A 85 0.17 11.07 -6.57
N ILE A 86 -0.46 10.31 -7.45
CA ILE A 86 0.11 9.10 -8.04
C ILE A 86 0.47 9.45 -9.48
N LEU A 87 1.73 9.24 -9.84
CA LEU A 87 2.21 9.46 -11.20
C LEU A 87 2.02 8.17 -12.01
N LEU A 88 1.39 8.30 -13.17
CA LEU A 88 1.03 7.19 -14.04
C LEU A 88 1.99 7.06 -15.23
N LYS A 89 1.97 5.89 -15.89
CA LYS A 89 2.90 5.53 -16.98
C LYS A 89 2.76 6.46 -18.19
N ASP A 90 1.56 6.94 -18.46
CA ASP A 90 1.26 7.88 -19.55
C ASP A 90 1.60 9.34 -19.20
N GLY A 91 2.14 9.59 -18.01
CA GLY A 91 2.43 10.93 -17.49
C GLY A 91 1.24 11.65 -16.88
N SER A 92 0.04 11.03 -16.87
CA SER A 92 -1.09 11.57 -16.12
C SER A 92 -0.89 11.43 -14.61
N VAL A 93 -1.67 12.19 -13.86
CA VAL A 93 -1.59 12.26 -12.40
C VAL A 93 -2.97 12.04 -11.80
N GLN A 94 -3.09 11.04 -10.93
CA GLN A 94 -4.24 10.92 -10.04
C GLN A 94 -3.98 11.74 -8.78
N GLU A 95 -4.76 12.79 -8.57
CA GLU A 95 -4.65 13.66 -7.40
C GLU A 95 -5.83 13.43 -6.45
N TYR A 96 -5.51 13.06 -5.21
CA TYR A 96 -6.43 13.01 -4.09
C TYR A 96 -6.21 14.22 -3.19
N LYS A 97 -7.30 14.87 -2.78
CA LYS A 97 -7.29 15.95 -1.78
C LYS A 97 -8.25 15.61 -0.65
N ASN A 98 -7.84 15.90 0.57
CA ASN A 98 -8.68 15.92 1.75
C ASN A 98 -8.43 17.25 2.47
N ASP A 99 -9.38 18.18 2.43
CA ASP A 99 -9.33 19.45 3.16
C ASP A 99 -10.40 19.43 4.25
N LYS A 100 -9.98 19.26 5.51
CA LYS A 100 -10.88 19.26 6.68
C LYS A 100 -12.07 18.29 6.52
N GLY A 101 -11.81 17.10 5.96
CA GLY A 101 -12.83 16.07 5.75
C GLY A 101 -13.52 16.12 4.39
N LYS A 102 -13.40 17.22 3.63
CA LYS A 102 -13.88 17.29 2.25
C LYS A 102 -12.89 16.57 1.34
N LYS A 103 -13.30 15.42 0.82
CA LYS A 103 -12.49 14.56 -0.04
C LYS A 103 -12.81 14.84 -1.52
N SER A 104 -11.78 14.95 -2.35
CA SER A 104 -11.92 14.96 -3.80
C SER A 104 -10.83 14.14 -4.46
N MET A 105 -11.13 13.65 -5.66
CA MET A 105 -10.23 12.87 -6.48
C MET A 105 -10.35 13.39 -7.91
N VAL A 106 -9.22 13.61 -8.59
CA VAL A 106 -9.21 14.03 -10.00
C VAL A 106 -8.13 13.30 -10.77
N CYS A 107 -8.34 13.18 -12.07
CA CYS A 107 -7.31 12.82 -13.02
C CYS A 107 -6.86 14.06 -13.79
N ILE A 108 -5.56 14.24 -13.90
CA ILE A 108 -4.93 15.39 -14.55
C ILE A 108 -4.00 14.86 -15.64
N ASP A 109 -4.05 15.43 -16.85
CA ASP A 109 -3.13 15.08 -17.93
C ASP A 109 -1.71 15.63 -17.70
N ASN A 110 -0.79 15.29 -18.59
CA ASN A 110 0.60 15.79 -18.55
C ASN A 110 0.74 17.30 -18.79
N LYS A 111 -0.32 17.99 -19.22
CA LYS A 111 -0.38 19.45 -19.41
C LYS A 111 -1.00 20.17 -18.21
N GLY A 112 -1.48 19.44 -17.20
CA GLY A 112 -2.14 20.00 -16.03
C GLY A 112 -3.65 20.18 -16.17
N ASN A 113 -4.26 19.71 -17.27
CA ASN A 113 -5.71 19.81 -17.47
C ASN A 113 -6.42 18.68 -16.74
N LYS A 114 -7.55 19.00 -16.11
CA LYS A 114 -8.43 18.00 -15.50
C LYS A 114 -9.17 17.22 -16.59
N ILE A 115 -9.03 15.90 -16.58
CA ILE A 115 -9.64 14.99 -17.57
C ILE A 115 -10.67 14.02 -16.97
N ASN A 116 -10.73 13.89 -15.65
CA ASN A 116 -11.78 13.12 -14.97
C ASN A 116 -11.95 13.56 -13.50
N ASP A 117 -13.18 13.51 -12.98
CA ASP A 117 -13.54 13.84 -11.58
C ASP A 117 -13.60 12.62 -10.65
N LYS A 118 -13.32 11.42 -11.17
CA LYS A 118 -13.34 10.16 -10.42
C LYS A 118 -11.93 9.57 -10.18
N GLY A 119 -10.88 10.27 -10.63
CA GLY A 119 -9.50 9.76 -10.64
C GLY A 119 -9.12 9.08 -11.95
N CYS A 120 -7.87 8.65 -12.07
CA CYS A 120 -7.35 8.05 -13.30
C CYS A 120 -7.50 6.54 -13.35
N LEU A 121 -7.57 5.88 -12.19
CA LEU A 121 -7.53 4.42 -12.08
C LEU A 121 -8.93 3.83 -11.86
N LEU A 122 -9.19 2.67 -12.45
CA LEU A 122 -10.43 1.91 -12.33
C LEU A 122 -10.82 1.71 -10.87
N TYR A 123 -9.90 1.15 -10.07
CA TYR A 123 -10.20 0.84 -8.66
C TYR A 123 -10.19 2.04 -7.72
N THR A 124 -10.01 3.25 -8.26
CA THR A 124 -10.25 4.48 -7.50
C THR A 124 -11.75 4.78 -7.36
N HIS A 125 -12.56 4.38 -8.34
CA HIS A 125 -13.98 4.73 -8.41
C HIS A 125 -14.91 3.54 -8.65
N SER A 126 -14.37 2.38 -9.02
CA SER A 126 -15.07 1.11 -9.02
C SER A 126 -14.51 0.23 -7.91
N LYS A 127 -15.37 -0.50 -7.19
CA LYS A 127 -14.90 -1.48 -6.22
C LYS A 127 -14.51 -2.77 -6.93
N PHE A 128 -13.48 -3.45 -6.45
CA PHE A 128 -13.21 -4.81 -6.89
C PHE A 128 -14.43 -5.71 -6.60
N PRO A 129 -14.79 -6.67 -7.48
CA PRO A 129 -15.98 -7.49 -7.29
C PRO A 129 -15.93 -8.29 -5.96
N LEU A 130 -16.92 -8.07 -5.10
CA LEU A 130 -16.93 -8.65 -3.75
C LEU A 130 -16.88 -10.18 -3.76
N HIS A 131 -17.72 -10.82 -4.57
CA HIS A 131 -17.77 -12.29 -4.67
C HIS A 131 -16.43 -12.91 -5.09
N LYS A 132 -15.65 -12.23 -5.96
CA LYS A 132 -14.30 -12.69 -6.35
C LYS A 132 -13.34 -12.60 -5.17
N MET A 133 -13.43 -11.52 -4.39
CA MET A 133 -12.62 -11.32 -3.19
C MET A 133 -12.96 -12.35 -2.10
N GLU A 134 -14.24 -12.66 -1.92
CA GLU A 134 -14.72 -13.68 -0.98
C GLU A 134 -14.18 -15.07 -1.34
N THR A 135 -14.28 -15.48 -2.62
CA THR A 135 -13.71 -16.75 -3.08
C THR A 135 -12.21 -16.85 -2.81
N ILE A 136 -11.43 -15.80 -3.12
CA ILE A 136 -9.98 -15.78 -2.84
C ILE A 136 -9.73 -15.86 -1.33
N SER A 137 -10.49 -15.12 -0.54
CA SER A 137 -10.39 -15.09 0.92
C SER A 137 -10.63 -16.48 1.53
N ASP A 138 -11.67 -17.18 1.09
CA ASP A 138 -12.03 -18.50 1.63
C ASP A 138 -10.98 -19.56 1.30
N LEU A 139 -10.49 -19.58 0.06
CA LEU A 139 -9.40 -20.46 -0.37
C LEU A 139 -8.15 -20.28 0.49
N ILE A 140 -7.75 -19.02 0.71
CA ILE A 140 -6.59 -18.67 1.53
C ILE A 140 -6.80 -19.02 3.00
N LYS A 141 -7.97 -18.70 3.55
CA LYS A 141 -8.30 -18.94 4.96
C LYS A 141 -8.20 -20.43 5.30
N GLN A 142 -8.73 -21.30 4.45
CA GLN A 142 -8.66 -22.76 4.66
C GLN A 142 -7.21 -23.26 4.75
N GLN A 143 -6.34 -22.83 3.83
CA GLN A 143 -4.94 -23.26 3.81
C GLN A 143 -4.13 -22.70 4.98
N LEU A 144 -4.32 -21.43 5.32
CA LEU A 144 -3.62 -20.77 6.42
C LEU A 144 -4.00 -21.36 7.78
N THR A 145 -5.27 -21.72 7.96
CA THR A 145 -5.77 -22.28 9.22
C THR A 145 -4.95 -23.52 9.61
N ASN A 146 -4.69 -24.44 8.67
CA ASN A 146 -3.92 -25.66 8.93
C ASN A 146 -2.47 -25.38 9.37
N VAL A 147 -1.80 -24.40 8.73
CA VAL A 147 -0.40 -24.04 9.05
C VAL A 147 -0.29 -23.40 10.43
N VAL A 148 -1.22 -22.50 10.78
CA VAL A 148 -1.17 -21.81 12.07
C VAL A 148 -1.51 -22.77 13.22
N TYR A 149 -2.47 -23.69 13.03
CA TYR A 149 -2.82 -24.69 14.05
C TYR A 149 -1.68 -25.68 14.34
N SER A 150 -0.90 -26.07 13.34
CA SER A 150 0.18 -27.06 13.52
C SER A 150 1.41 -26.53 14.26
N TYR A 151 1.63 -25.22 14.29
CA TYR A 151 2.92 -24.66 14.68
C TYR A 151 2.99 -24.01 16.07
N SER A 152 1.90 -23.44 16.60
CA SER A 152 2.04 -22.55 17.77
C SER A 152 1.07 -22.77 18.95
N GLY A 153 0.05 -23.63 18.84
CA GLY A 153 -0.96 -23.82 19.90
C GLY A 153 -1.75 -22.55 20.30
N ARG A 154 -1.35 -21.36 19.82
CA ARG A 154 -1.94 -20.06 20.11
C ARG A 154 -2.06 -19.26 18.81
N LEU A 155 -3.29 -19.11 18.35
CA LEU A 155 -3.63 -18.40 17.13
C LEU A 155 -3.43 -16.89 17.31
N PRO A 156 -2.87 -16.17 16.31
CA PRO A 156 -2.96 -14.71 16.30
C PRO A 156 -4.42 -14.30 16.17
N SER A 157 -4.80 -13.17 16.78
CA SER A 157 -6.18 -12.66 16.69
C SER A 157 -6.58 -12.34 15.25
N TYR A 158 -5.63 -11.89 14.44
CA TYR A 158 -5.76 -11.78 12.99
C TYR A 158 -4.38 -11.85 12.31
N LEU A 159 -4.42 -12.16 11.02
CA LEU A 159 -3.32 -12.08 10.07
C LEU A 159 -3.79 -11.25 8.87
N LEU A 160 -3.06 -10.20 8.51
CA LEU A 160 -3.34 -9.47 7.28
C LEU A 160 -2.49 -10.06 6.15
N VAL A 161 -3.16 -10.68 5.19
CA VAL A 161 -2.53 -11.21 3.97
C VAL A 161 -2.58 -10.12 2.91
N ASN A 162 -1.42 -9.72 2.42
CA ASN A 162 -1.29 -8.77 1.33
C ASN A 162 -0.92 -9.53 0.06
N LEU A 163 -1.84 -9.56 -0.90
CA LEU A 163 -1.61 -10.13 -2.22
C LEU A 163 -1.35 -9.01 -3.22
N GLU A 164 -0.38 -9.19 -4.09
CA GLU A 164 -0.17 -8.33 -5.25
C GLU A 164 -0.33 -9.14 -6.53
N ALA A 165 -1.29 -8.74 -7.36
CA ALA A 165 -1.42 -9.23 -8.73
C ALA A 165 -0.45 -8.45 -9.62
N ASP A 166 0.64 -9.10 -10.04
CA ASP A 166 1.65 -8.46 -10.87
C ASP A 166 1.33 -8.58 -12.36
N TYR A 167 1.14 -7.44 -13.02
CA TYR A 167 0.73 -7.42 -14.41
C TYR A 167 1.83 -7.89 -15.37
N ALA A 168 3.10 -7.60 -15.06
CA ALA A 168 4.23 -7.90 -15.94
C ALA A 168 4.52 -9.41 -16.00
N THR A 169 4.64 -10.04 -14.84
CA THR A 169 5.01 -11.46 -14.71
C THR A 169 3.80 -12.39 -14.68
N LYS A 170 2.59 -11.86 -14.51
CA LYS A 170 1.36 -12.64 -14.32
C LYS A 170 1.46 -13.60 -13.14
N LYS A 171 2.08 -13.15 -12.05
CA LYS A 171 2.24 -13.91 -10.80
C LYS A 171 1.61 -13.19 -9.62
N TRP A 172 1.22 -13.98 -8.63
CA TRP A 172 0.86 -13.51 -7.31
C TRP A 172 2.11 -13.31 -6.46
N TYR A 173 2.22 -12.18 -5.79
CA TYR A 173 3.17 -11.98 -4.69
C TYR A 173 2.42 -11.89 -3.37
N VAL A 174 3.01 -12.46 -2.32
CA VAL A 174 2.38 -12.57 -0.99
C VAL A 174 3.30 -11.96 0.05
N SER A 175 2.72 -11.16 0.93
CA SER A 175 3.36 -10.72 2.17
C SER A 175 2.35 -10.70 3.31
N PHE A 176 2.85 -10.72 4.54
CA PHE A 176 2.02 -10.82 5.73
C PHE A 176 2.31 -9.69 6.70
N GLU A 177 1.27 -9.14 7.31
CA GLU A 177 1.38 -8.30 8.49
C GLU A 177 0.73 -9.02 9.68
N PHE A 178 1.52 -9.24 10.73
CA PHE A 178 1.11 -9.97 11.92
C PHE A 178 0.65 -9.02 13.03
N SER A 179 -0.26 -9.51 13.88
CA SER A 179 -0.68 -8.76 15.07
C SER A 179 0.52 -8.43 15.98
N LYS A 180 0.44 -7.28 16.66
CA LYS A 180 1.53 -6.76 17.49
C LYS A 180 1.95 -7.80 18.54
N GLY A 181 3.23 -8.13 18.58
CA GLY A 181 3.81 -9.09 19.53
C GLY A 181 3.78 -10.54 19.07
N TYR A 182 3.20 -10.84 17.90
CA TYR A 182 3.26 -12.17 17.30
C TYR A 182 4.58 -12.31 16.52
N ALA A 183 5.53 -13.04 17.10
CA ALA A 183 6.82 -13.33 16.47
C ALA A 183 6.68 -14.56 15.57
N VAL A 184 7.06 -14.40 14.30
CA VAL A 184 7.04 -15.49 13.31
C VAL A 184 8.46 -15.76 12.89
N ASN A 185 8.89 -17.02 13.03
CA ASN A 185 10.19 -17.43 12.54
C ASN A 185 10.16 -17.58 11.00
N GLN A 186 11.32 -17.61 10.37
CA GLN A 186 11.42 -17.64 8.91
C GLN A 186 10.78 -18.89 8.28
N ASN A 187 10.84 -20.04 8.94
CA ASN A 187 10.28 -21.29 8.43
C ASN A 187 8.75 -21.20 8.35
N ILE A 188 8.10 -20.74 9.43
CA ILE A 188 6.65 -20.50 9.42
C ILE A 188 6.27 -19.49 8.34
N TYR A 189 7.04 -18.41 8.21
CA TYR A 189 6.75 -17.40 7.19
C TYR A 189 6.76 -18.01 5.78
N LEU A 190 7.74 -18.86 5.48
CA LEU A 190 7.84 -19.56 4.20
C LEU A 190 6.71 -20.56 4.00
N ASP A 191 6.31 -21.28 5.04
CA ASP A 191 5.17 -22.22 4.98
C ASP A 191 3.87 -21.45 4.70
N LEU A 192 3.64 -20.31 5.38
CA LEU A 192 2.49 -19.44 5.12
C LEU A 192 2.49 -18.92 3.68
N VAL A 193 3.64 -18.43 3.18
CA VAL A 193 3.76 -17.99 1.77
C VAL A 193 3.41 -19.12 0.82
N THR A 194 3.99 -20.31 1.03
CA THR A 194 3.79 -21.48 0.18
C THR A 194 2.34 -21.92 0.17
N SER A 195 1.68 -21.96 1.33
CA SER A 195 0.26 -22.31 1.45
C SER A 195 -0.66 -21.32 0.74
N VAL A 196 -0.39 -20.02 0.84
CA VAL A 196 -1.17 -19.01 0.10
C VAL A 196 -0.95 -19.13 -1.40
N LEU A 197 0.30 -19.28 -1.86
CA LEU A 197 0.59 -19.45 -3.28
C LEU A 197 -0.02 -20.75 -3.84
N SER A 198 -0.04 -21.82 -3.05
CA SER A 198 -0.72 -23.06 -3.40
C SER A 198 -2.24 -22.85 -3.50
N ALA A 199 -2.86 -22.11 -2.57
CA ALA A 199 -4.28 -21.77 -2.63
C ALA A 199 -4.63 -20.98 -3.91
N LEU A 200 -3.73 -20.08 -4.30
CA LEU A 200 -3.87 -19.24 -5.49
C LEU A 200 -3.47 -19.94 -6.79
N GLY A 201 -2.92 -21.16 -6.73
CA GLY A 201 -2.46 -21.90 -7.91
C GLY A 201 -3.55 -22.17 -8.94
N SER A 202 -4.81 -22.26 -8.51
CA SER A 202 -5.98 -22.40 -9.38
C SER A 202 -6.58 -21.08 -9.84
N VAL A 203 -6.16 -19.94 -9.25
CA VAL A 203 -6.68 -18.60 -9.54
C VAL A 203 -5.80 -17.94 -10.59
N LYS A 204 -6.11 -18.19 -11.86
CA LYS A 204 -5.44 -17.54 -12.98
C LYS A 204 -5.70 -16.03 -12.95
N LEU A 205 -4.64 -15.24 -13.08
CA LEU A 205 -4.74 -13.79 -13.15
C LEU A 205 -5.40 -13.34 -14.47
N GLU A 206 -6.63 -12.86 -14.34
CA GLU A 206 -7.44 -12.23 -15.38
C GLU A 206 -7.41 -10.70 -15.29
N ASP A 207 -7.93 -10.00 -16.32
CA ASP A 207 -7.88 -8.54 -16.46
C ASP A 207 -8.39 -7.75 -15.24
N TYR A 208 -9.45 -8.23 -14.57
CA TYR A 208 -9.99 -7.57 -13.38
C TYR A 208 -9.10 -7.72 -12.15
N HIS A 209 -8.04 -8.52 -12.16
CA HIS A 209 -7.09 -8.54 -11.05
C HIS A 209 -6.13 -7.36 -11.08
N PHE A 210 -6.10 -6.60 -12.17
CA PHE A 210 -5.18 -5.50 -12.37
C PHE A 210 -5.91 -4.17 -12.35
N ASN A 211 -5.23 -3.13 -11.85
CA ASN A 211 -5.77 -1.80 -11.94
C ASN A 211 -5.48 -1.25 -13.35
N LYS A 212 -6.40 -0.46 -13.90
CA LYS A 212 -6.31 0.06 -15.26
C LYS A 212 -6.52 1.57 -15.24
N ASP A 213 -5.70 2.32 -15.96
CA ASP A 213 -5.94 3.76 -16.12
C ASP A 213 -6.91 4.06 -17.28
N ILE A 214 -7.35 5.32 -17.35
CA ILE A 214 -8.23 5.83 -18.41
C ILE A 214 -7.66 5.72 -19.84
N LYS A 215 -6.34 5.48 -19.99
CA LYS A 215 -5.68 5.25 -21.29
C LYS A 215 -5.47 3.77 -21.58
N GLY A 216 -5.86 2.90 -20.66
CA GLY A 216 -5.80 1.45 -20.79
C GLY A 216 -4.49 0.82 -20.34
N ASN A 217 -3.57 1.57 -19.71
CA ASN A 217 -2.38 0.97 -19.14
C ASN A 217 -2.71 0.21 -17.87
N TYR A 218 -2.07 -0.94 -17.70
CA TYR A 218 -2.24 -1.79 -16.54
C TYR A 218 -1.18 -1.55 -15.46
N TYR A 219 -1.63 -1.69 -14.23
CA TYR A 219 -0.87 -1.54 -12.99
C TYR A 219 -1.17 -2.72 -12.07
N ASN A 220 -0.18 -3.06 -11.26
CA ASN A 220 -0.36 -4.04 -10.19
C ASN A 220 -1.49 -3.59 -9.26
N HIS A 221 -2.26 -4.55 -8.76
CA HIS A 221 -3.30 -4.29 -7.76
C HIS A 221 -2.97 -5.06 -6.49
N MET A 222 -3.06 -4.37 -5.35
CA MET A 222 -2.88 -4.99 -4.04
C MET A 222 -4.23 -5.27 -3.40
N PHE A 223 -4.36 -6.46 -2.84
CA PHE A 223 -5.50 -6.94 -2.09
C PHE A 223 -5.09 -7.16 -0.63
N GLY A 224 -5.74 -6.46 0.28
CA GLY A 224 -5.58 -6.70 1.71
C GLY A 224 -6.70 -7.61 2.21
N LEU A 225 -6.33 -8.80 2.70
CA LEU A 225 -7.24 -9.82 3.21
C LEU A 225 -7.02 -10.00 4.72
N PRO A 226 -7.88 -9.40 5.56
CA PRO A 226 -7.83 -9.67 6.99
C PRO A 226 -8.39 -11.07 7.26
N ILE A 227 -7.53 -11.99 7.68
CA ILE A 227 -7.92 -13.33 8.09
C ILE A 227 -8.01 -13.36 9.62
N THR A 228 -9.22 -13.57 10.13
CA THR A 228 -9.46 -13.78 11.55
C THR A 228 -9.53 -15.26 11.85
N PHE A 229 -8.84 -15.68 12.91
CA PHE A 229 -8.89 -17.03 13.43
C PHE A 229 -9.83 -17.02 14.63
N VAL A 230 -10.93 -17.77 14.56
CA VAL A 230 -11.82 -17.93 15.71
C VAL A 230 -11.12 -18.90 16.66
N ASN A 231 -10.81 -18.45 17.88
CA ASN A 231 -10.44 -19.37 18.94
C ASN A 231 -11.66 -20.25 19.20
N SER A 232 -11.63 -21.51 18.75
CA SER A 232 -12.50 -22.53 19.32
C SER A 232 -12.13 -22.63 20.79
N LYS A 233 -13.07 -22.27 21.67
CA LYS A 233 -12.98 -22.57 23.09
C LYS A 233 -12.94 -24.07 23.30
#